data_AF-A0A645AZZ5-F1
#
_entry.id   AF-A0A645AZZ5-F1
#
_cell.length_a   1.000
_cell.length_b   1.000
_cell.length_c   1.000
_cell.angle_alpha   90.00
_cell.angle_beta   90.00
_cell.angle_gamma   90.00
#
_symmetry.space_group_name_H-M   'P 1'
#
loop_
_entity.id
_entity.type
_entity.pdbx_description
1 polymer ?
#
loop_
_entity_poly.entity_id
_entity_poly.type
_entity_poly.pdbx_seq_one_letter_code
_entity_poly.pdbx_strand_id
1 'polypeptide(L)'
;MDGLALVVTYMGISGALKGDNPLYVIISITVGIIIGELIDIDNLLNKLGSYLGEKLSKKNISTSDEVSKENNISKGFVSSSLLFCVGAMAVVGSIQSGLSNDHSVLLAKSVLDGISSIFFAASMGVGVLLSSIAVFLYQGIITLGASGLSNILSTNVITYMTCVGSLLIMAMGLNMLKVCDIKVANMLPAMFIPIIMGIFNII
;
A
#
# COMPACT_ATOMS: atom_id res chain seq x y z
N MET A 1 11.76 -15.71 5.09
CA MET A 1 10.50 -14.96 4.94
C MET A 1 10.10 -14.28 6.26
N ASP A 2 10.25 -14.99 7.37
CA ASP A 2 9.81 -14.53 8.70
C ASP A 2 10.50 -13.24 9.18
N GLY A 3 11.82 -13.08 8.95
CA GLY A 3 12.53 -11.85 9.31
C GLY A 3 11.98 -10.60 8.60
N LEU A 4 11.65 -10.70 7.31
CA LEU A 4 11.02 -9.62 6.56
C LEU A 4 9.63 -9.30 7.11
N ALA A 5 8.85 -10.34 7.40
CA ALA A 5 7.50 -10.19 7.95
C ALA A 5 7.52 -9.52 9.34
N LEU A 6 8.52 -9.84 10.18
CA LEU A 6 8.73 -9.18 11.47
C LEU A 6 9.08 -7.69 11.31
N VAL A 7 9.94 -7.34 10.34
CA VAL A 7 10.28 -5.94 10.05
C VAL A 7 9.05 -5.17 9.57
N VAL A 8 8.27 -5.74 8.65
CA VAL A 8 7.01 -5.15 8.15
C VAL A 8 6.02 -4.96 9.30
N THR A 9 5.88 -5.95 10.18
CA THR A 9 5.01 -5.88 11.36
C THR A 9 5.48 -4.78 12.33
N TYR A 10 6.79 -4.68 12.58
CA TYR A 10 7.39 -3.62 13.39
C TYR A 10 7.10 -2.22 12.82
N MET A 11 7.24 -2.03 11.51
CA MET A 11 6.89 -0.77 10.84
C MET A 11 5.41 -0.43 11.02
N GLY A 12 4.54 -1.44 10.93
CA GLY A 12 3.11 -1.28 11.17
C GLY A 12 2.78 -0.87 12.60
N ILE A 13 3.40 -1.48 13.61
CA ILE A 13 3.19 -1.11 15.02
C ILE A 13 3.70 0.30 15.29
N SER A 14 4.91 0.63 14.84
CA SER A 14 5.53 1.94 15.08
C SER A 14 4.71 3.10 14.50
N GLY A 15 4.14 2.92 13.31
CA GLY A 15 3.31 3.96 12.70
C GLY A 15 1.88 4.02 13.24
N ALA A 16 1.30 2.89 13.66
CA ALA A 16 -0.04 2.84 14.24
C ALA A 16 -0.14 3.60 15.58
N LEU A 17 0.97 3.70 16.32
CA LEU A 17 1.06 4.36 17.62
C LEU A 17 1.27 5.89 17.53
N LYS A 18 1.31 6.47 16.33
CA LYS A 18 1.53 7.92 16.16
C LYS A 18 0.30 8.79 16.40
N GLY A 19 -0.89 8.20 16.44
CA GLY A 19 -2.16 8.93 16.52
C GLY A 19 -2.60 9.16 17.96
N ASP A 20 -3.03 10.39 18.26
CA ASP A 20 -3.44 10.77 19.61
C ASP A 20 -4.82 10.24 19.99
N ASN A 21 -5.71 10.03 19.00
CA ASN A 21 -7.06 9.54 19.24
C ASN A 21 -7.39 8.28 18.42
N PRO A 22 -7.52 7.11 19.07
CA PRO A 22 -7.80 5.85 18.37
C PRO A 22 -9.20 5.80 17.74
N LEU A 23 -10.17 6.64 18.17
CA LEU A 23 -11.52 6.65 17.59
C LEU A 23 -11.51 6.94 16.09
N TYR A 24 -10.71 7.90 15.63
CA TYR A 24 -10.66 8.25 14.20
C TYR A 24 -10.08 7.11 13.36
N VAL A 25 -9.13 6.35 13.92
CA VAL A 25 -8.55 5.16 13.29
C VAL A 25 -9.60 4.05 13.19
N ILE A 26 -10.36 3.79 14.27
CA ILE A 26 -11.44 2.79 14.31
C ILE A 26 -12.51 3.10 13.27
N ILE A 27 -12.99 4.35 13.22
CA ILE A 27 -14.01 4.76 12.25
C ILE A 27 -13.48 4.64 10.82
N SER A 28 -12.24 5.08 10.58
CA SER A 28 -11.60 4.99 9.25
C SER A 28 -11.50 3.56 8.76
N ILE A 29 -11.02 2.65 9.60
CA ILE A 29 -10.93 1.22 9.28
C ILE A 29 -12.32 0.61 9.06
N THR A 30 -13.28 0.89 9.94
CA THR A 30 -14.63 0.30 9.86
C THR A 30 -15.34 0.70 8.58
N VAL A 31 -15.39 2.01 8.29
CA VAL A 31 -16.02 2.54 7.08
C VAL A 31 -15.28 2.07 5.83
N GLY A 32 -13.94 2.09 5.88
CA GLY A 32 -13.09 1.65 4.77
C GLY A 32 -13.29 0.18 4.41
N ILE A 33 -13.38 -0.71 5.40
CA ILE A 33 -13.64 -2.14 5.18
C ILE A 33 -15.02 -2.35 4.58
N ILE A 34 -16.06 -1.67 5.07
CA ILE A 34 -17.41 -1.80 4.51
C ILE A 34 -17.39 -1.44 3.02
N ILE A 35 -16.78 -0.31 2.67
CA ILE A 35 -16.66 0.12 1.27
C ILE A 35 -15.82 -0.86 0.45
N GLY A 36 -14.68 -1.31 0.98
CA GLY A 36 -13.77 -2.17 0.23
C GLY A 36 -14.26 -3.60 0.05
N GLU A 37 -15.02 -4.14 1.00
CA GLU A 37 -15.65 -5.45 0.86
C GLU A 37 -16.81 -5.40 -0.15
N LEU A 38 -17.52 -4.27 -0.27
CA LEU A 38 -18.53 -4.07 -1.31
C LEU A 38 -17.93 -4.01 -2.72
N ILE A 39 -16.73 -3.44 -2.86
CA ILE A 39 -16.02 -3.32 -4.15
C ILE A 39 -15.20 -4.59 -4.47
N ASP A 40 -14.77 -5.33 -3.45
CA ASP A 40 -13.88 -6.49 -3.52
C ASP A 40 -12.56 -6.18 -4.24
N ILE A 41 -11.84 -5.19 -3.71
CA ILE A 41 -10.56 -4.68 -4.24
C ILE A 41 -9.49 -5.79 -4.28
N ASP A 42 -9.51 -6.70 -3.32
CA ASP A 42 -8.61 -7.85 -3.25
C ASP A 42 -8.73 -8.72 -4.51
N ASN A 43 -9.96 -9.05 -4.91
CA ASN A 43 -10.23 -9.80 -6.12
C ASN A 43 -9.85 -9.02 -7.38
N LEU A 44 -10.08 -7.70 -7.41
CA LEU A 44 -9.65 -6.85 -8.51
C LEU A 44 -8.12 -6.85 -8.67
N LEU A 45 -7.38 -6.65 -7.59
CA LEU A 45 -5.92 -6.64 -7.60
C LEU A 45 -5.33 -8.02 -7.93
N ASN A 46 -5.95 -9.10 -7.44
CA ASN A 46 -5.55 -10.47 -7.80
C ASN A 46 -5.78 -10.76 -9.29
N LYS A 47 -6.92 -10.36 -9.87
CA LYS A 47 -7.19 -10.48 -11.31
C LYS A 47 -6.21 -9.66 -12.16
N LEU A 48 -5.86 -8.46 -11.70
CA LEU A 48 -4.85 -7.64 -12.36
C LEU A 48 -3.47 -8.32 -12.27
N GLY A 49 -3.11 -8.84 -11.09
CA GLY A 49 -1.87 -9.58 -10.87
C GLY A 49 -1.76 -10.81 -11.77
N SER A 50 -2.82 -11.60 -11.89
CA SER A 50 -2.86 -12.80 -12.74
C SER A 50 -2.80 -12.43 -14.21
N TYR A 51 -3.55 -11.42 -14.67
CA TYR A 51 -3.52 -10.94 -16.05
C TYR A 51 -2.13 -10.43 -16.46
N LEU A 52 -1.45 -9.68 -15.58
CA LEU A 52 -0.08 -9.23 -15.83
C LEU A 52 0.90 -10.41 -15.78
N GLY A 53 0.68 -11.38 -14.88
CA GLY A 53 1.44 -12.61 -14.77
C GLY A 53 1.38 -13.46 -16.05
N GLU A 54 0.18 -13.73 -16.57
CA GLU A 54 -0.05 -14.47 -17.82
C GLU A 54 0.70 -13.84 -19.01
N LYS A 55 0.66 -12.51 -19.10
CA LYS A 55 1.32 -11.77 -20.19
C LYS A 55 2.84 -11.84 -20.13
N LEU A 56 3.41 -11.98 -18.92
CA LEU A 56 4.83 -12.19 -18.69
C LEU A 56 5.23 -13.67 -18.86
N SER A 57 4.39 -14.62 -18.43
CA SER A 57 4.66 -16.06 -18.52
C SER A 57 4.57 -16.59 -19.96
N LYS A 58 3.73 -16.00 -20.82
CA LYS A 58 3.70 -16.30 -22.27
C LYS A 58 5.06 -16.16 -22.99
N LYS A 59 6.05 -15.51 -22.38
CA LYS A 59 7.41 -15.36 -22.93
C LYS A 59 8.39 -16.46 -22.48
N ASN A 60 8.05 -17.33 -21.52
CA ASN A 60 8.90 -18.41 -21.02
C ASN A 60 8.12 -19.73 -20.88
N ILE A 61 8.24 -20.59 -21.90
CA ILE A 61 8.08 -22.07 -21.96
C ILE A 61 7.12 -22.73 -20.93
N SER A 62 6.06 -23.35 -21.48
CA SER A 62 4.99 -24.09 -20.82
C SER A 62 5.44 -25.32 -20.02
N THR A 63 5.28 -25.31 -18.70
CA THR A 63 5.24 -26.50 -17.83
C THR A 63 4.28 -26.31 -16.65
N SER A 64 3.78 -27.42 -16.11
CA SER A 64 2.87 -27.56 -14.95
C SER A 64 3.28 -26.86 -13.63
N ASP A 65 4.41 -26.15 -13.61
CA ASP A 65 4.84 -25.24 -12.53
C ASP A 65 4.17 -23.85 -12.59
N GLU A 66 3.38 -23.56 -13.65
CA GLU A 66 2.80 -22.22 -13.90
C GLU A 66 1.77 -21.78 -12.84
N VAL A 67 0.87 -22.67 -12.35
CA VAL A 67 -0.17 -22.28 -11.38
C VAL A 67 0.44 -21.82 -10.04
N SER A 68 1.53 -22.47 -9.62
CA SER A 68 2.28 -22.09 -8.41
C SER A 68 3.05 -20.78 -8.62
N LYS A 69 3.54 -20.52 -9.84
CA LYS A 69 4.23 -19.27 -10.21
C LYS A 69 3.26 -18.09 -10.35
N GLU A 70 2.10 -18.27 -10.96
CA GLU A 70 1.08 -17.22 -11.10
C GLU A 70 0.56 -16.73 -9.76
N ASN A 71 0.29 -17.67 -8.84
CA ASN A 71 -0.11 -17.34 -7.48
C ASN A 71 0.99 -16.55 -6.74
N ASN A 72 2.26 -16.89 -6.96
CA ASN A 72 3.38 -16.18 -6.33
C ASN A 72 3.60 -14.78 -6.95
N ILE A 73 3.45 -14.64 -8.27
CA ILE A 73 3.52 -13.35 -8.98
C ILE A 73 2.40 -12.42 -8.52
N SER A 74 1.15 -12.91 -8.49
CA SER A 74 0.00 -12.13 -8.04
C SER A 74 0.16 -11.71 -6.59
N LYS A 75 0.53 -12.65 -5.71
CA LYS A 75 0.78 -12.36 -4.29
C LYS A 75 1.91 -11.35 -4.09
N GLY A 76 3.00 -11.48 -4.85
CA GLY A 76 4.12 -10.54 -4.84
C GLY A 76 3.68 -9.14 -5.26
N PHE A 77 2.96 -9.03 -6.38
CA PHE A 77 2.42 -7.77 -6.88
C PHE A 77 1.48 -7.09 -5.88
N VAL A 78 0.52 -7.82 -5.33
CA VAL A 78 -0.46 -7.27 -4.39
C VAL A 78 0.24 -6.81 -3.11
N SER A 79 1.07 -7.66 -2.51
CA SER A 79 1.73 -7.34 -1.23
C SER A 79 2.68 -6.15 -1.38
N SER A 80 3.52 -6.12 -2.42
CA SER A 80 4.46 -5.01 -2.59
C SER A 80 3.75 -3.72 -3.00
N SER A 81 2.69 -3.78 -3.82
CA SER A 81 1.90 -2.58 -4.16
C SER A 81 1.23 -1.99 -2.92
N LEU A 82 0.65 -2.83 -2.05
CA LEU A 82 0.07 -2.37 -0.79
C LEU A 82 1.14 -1.76 0.10
N LEU A 83 2.28 -2.43 0.31
CA LEU A 83 3.37 -1.89 1.13
C LEU A 83 3.84 -0.51 0.65
N PHE A 84 4.05 -0.36 -0.66
CA PHE A 84 4.62 0.85 -1.21
C PHE A 84 3.60 2.01 -1.30
N CYS A 85 2.32 1.72 -1.59
CA CYS A 85 1.29 2.75 -1.79
C CYS A 85 0.53 3.15 -0.52
N VAL A 86 0.41 2.27 0.48
CA VAL A 86 -0.41 2.52 1.69
C VAL A 86 0.27 3.51 2.65
N GLY A 87 1.56 3.78 2.51
CA GLY A 87 2.24 4.77 3.37
C GLY A 87 1.76 6.20 3.11
N ALA A 88 1.44 6.95 4.17
CA ALA A 88 1.08 8.38 4.06
C ALA A 88 2.18 9.22 3.39
N MET A 89 3.44 8.83 3.55
CA MET A 89 4.58 9.48 2.87
C MET A 89 4.52 9.39 1.34
N ALA A 90 3.82 8.40 0.77
CA ALA A 90 3.59 8.36 -0.67
C ALA A 90 2.71 9.54 -1.11
N VAL A 91 1.63 9.80 -0.37
CA VAL A 91 0.69 10.88 -0.67
C VAL A 91 1.31 12.24 -0.38
N VAL A 92 1.89 12.42 0.82
CA VAL A 92 2.53 13.67 1.24
C VAL A 92 3.71 14.01 0.34
N GLY A 93 4.58 13.03 0.06
CA GLY A 93 5.72 13.22 -0.81
C GLY A 93 5.30 13.59 -2.23
N SER A 94 4.26 12.96 -2.78
CA SER A 94 3.74 13.30 -4.11
C SER A 94 3.19 14.72 -4.16
N ILE A 95 2.47 15.14 -3.12
CA ILE A 95 1.90 16.48 -3.04
C ILE A 95 3.01 17.53 -2.90
N GLN A 96 3.96 17.34 -1.99
CA GLN A 96 5.09 18.25 -1.78
C GLN A 96 5.99 18.37 -3.03
N SER A 97 6.19 17.24 -3.72
CA SER A 97 6.88 17.18 -5.01
C SER A 97 6.14 17.97 -6.10
N GLY A 98 4.82 17.89 -6.16
CA GLY A 98 4.01 18.55 -7.19
C GLY A 98 3.75 20.04 -6.94
N LEU A 99 3.74 20.48 -5.68
CA LEU A 99 3.45 21.86 -5.27
C LEU A 99 4.69 22.70 -5.01
N SER A 100 5.58 22.18 -4.18
CA SER A 100 6.73 22.91 -3.64
C SER A 100 8.02 22.61 -4.40
N ASN A 101 7.93 21.75 -5.42
CA ASN A 101 9.08 21.19 -6.15
C ASN A 101 10.16 20.62 -5.21
N ASP A 102 9.73 20.15 -4.03
CA ASP A 102 10.57 19.54 -3.02
C ASP A 102 10.37 18.04 -3.07
N HIS A 103 11.38 17.35 -3.59
CA HIS A 103 11.36 15.91 -3.81
C HIS A 103 11.98 15.14 -2.64
N SER A 104 12.41 15.82 -1.57
CA SER A 104 13.20 15.22 -0.50
C SER A 104 12.49 14.03 0.16
N VAL A 105 11.18 14.14 0.41
CA VAL A 105 10.35 13.07 0.98
C VAL A 105 10.19 11.90 0.01
N LEU A 106 9.95 12.18 -1.28
CA LEU A 106 9.77 11.15 -2.29
C LEU A 106 11.08 10.39 -2.57
N LEU A 107 12.22 11.09 -2.55
CA LEU A 107 13.56 10.51 -2.69
C LEU A 107 13.90 9.62 -1.49
N ALA A 108 13.64 10.09 -0.27
CA ALA A 108 13.83 9.28 0.94
C ALA A 108 12.98 8.00 0.87
N LYS A 109 11.72 8.10 0.43
CA LYS A 109 10.86 6.94 0.24
C LYS A 109 11.35 6.02 -0.87
N SER A 110 11.85 6.55 -1.98
CA SER A 110 12.37 5.74 -3.09
C SER A 110 13.54 4.85 -2.65
N VAL A 111 14.40 5.34 -1.75
CA VAL A 111 15.46 4.52 -1.15
C VAL A 111 14.88 3.41 -0.27
N LEU A 112 13.89 3.73 0.57
CA LEU A 112 13.22 2.74 1.43
C LEU A 112 12.50 1.66 0.61
N ASP A 113 11.77 2.04 -0.43
CA ASP A 113 11.06 1.13 -1.33
C ASP A 113 12.07 0.31 -2.15
N GLY A 114 13.18 0.91 -2.60
CA GLY A 114 14.27 0.23 -3.29
C GLY A 114 14.87 -0.89 -2.44
N ILE A 115 15.27 -0.59 -1.19
CA ILE A 115 15.80 -1.59 -0.25
C ILE A 115 14.75 -2.67 0.03
N SER A 116 13.51 -2.28 0.32
CA SER A 116 12.41 -3.20 0.60
C SER A 116 12.11 -4.11 -0.59
N SER A 117 12.14 -3.59 -1.81
CA SER A 117 11.88 -4.35 -3.04
C SER A 117 12.88 -5.47 -3.27
N ILE A 118 14.15 -5.32 -2.86
CA ILE A 118 15.16 -6.38 -2.93
C ILE A 118 14.74 -7.56 -2.05
N PHE A 119 14.35 -7.28 -0.80
CA PHE A 119 13.92 -8.33 0.14
C PHE A 119 12.59 -8.98 -0.28
N PHE A 120 11.65 -8.18 -0.78
CA PHE A 120 10.38 -8.67 -1.31
C PHE A 120 10.60 -9.51 -2.57
N ALA A 121 11.45 -9.09 -3.50
CA ALA A 121 11.74 -9.83 -4.73
C ALA A 121 12.43 -11.16 -4.43
N ALA A 122 13.34 -11.19 -3.45
CA ALA A 122 13.95 -12.44 -2.98
C ALA A 122 12.93 -13.42 -2.36
N SER A 123 11.82 -12.92 -1.81
CA SER A 123 10.82 -13.74 -1.11
C SER A 123 9.60 -14.11 -1.96
N MET A 124 9.09 -13.17 -2.77
CA MET A 124 7.85 -13.26 -3.54
C MET A 124 8.09 -13.23 -5.06
N GLY A 125 9.35 -13.11 -5.49
CA GLY A 125 9.75 -13.22 -6.88
C GLY A 125 9.44 -11.99 -7.74
N VAL A 126 9.26 -12.24 -9.04
CA VAL A 126 9.18 -11.21 -10.09
C VAL A 126 7.93 -10.33 -9.98
N GLY A 127 6.89 -10.77 -9.26
CA GLY A 127 5.67 -9.99 -9.03
C GLY A 127 5.92 -8.62 -8.41
N VAL A 128 7.00 -8.47 -7.65
CA VAL A 128 7.39 -7.19 -7.04
C VAL A 128 7.73 -6.14 -8.09
N LEU A 129 8.33 -6.52 -9.22
CA LEU A 129 8.66 -5.59 -10.29
C LEU A 129 7.39 -4.95 -10.89
N LEU A 130 6.28 -5.70 -10.94
CA LEU A 130 5.00 -5.19 -11.42
C LEU A 130 4.44 -4.08 -10.53
N SER A 131 4.76 -4.06 -9.24
CA SER A 131 4.29 -3.01 -8.33
C SER A 131 4.89 -1.63 -8.64
N SER A 132 6.02 -1.56 -9.36
CA SER A 132 6.57 -0.28 -9.83
C SER A 132 5.56 0.49 -10.70
N ILE A 133 4.73 -0.22 -11.47
CA ILE A 133 3.67 0.38 -12.30
C ILE A 133 2.57 0.96 -11.41
N ALA A 134 2.15 0.21 -10.38
CA ALA A 134 1.14 0.67 -9.43
C ALA A 134 1.63 1.91 -8.66
N VAL A 135 2.87 1.89 -8.18
CA VAL A 135 3.51 3.02 -7.48
C VAL A 135 3.62 4.23 -8.40
N PHE A 136 4.10 4.04 -9.63
CA PHE A 136 4.24 5.11 -10.61
C PHE A 136 2.90 5.77 -10.95
N LEU A 137 1.86 4.98 -11.20
CA LEU A 137 0.52 5.50 -11.46
C LEU A 137 -0.05 6.22 -10.23
N TYR A 138 0.02 5.58 -9.06
CA TYR A 138 -0.51 6.14 -7.82
C TYR A 138 0.14 7.47 -7.45
N GLN A 139 1.48 7.48 -7.34
CA GLN A 139 2.22 8.69 -6.97
C GLN A 139 2.20 9.73 -8.09
N GLY A 140 2.27 9.31 -9.36
CA GLY A 140 2.25 10.22 -10.51
C GLY A 140 0.92 10.97 -10.65
N ILE A 141 -0.21 10.29 -10.47
CA ILE A 141 -1.54 10.93 -10.48
C ILE A 141 -1.65 11.95 -9.35
N ILE A 142 -1.20 11.60 -8.14
CA ILE A 142 -1.25 12.50 -6.99
C ILE A 142 -0.35 13.72 -7.22
N THR A 143 0.87 13.52 -7.73
CA THR A 143 1.81 14.61 -8.02
C THR A 143 1.23 15.58 -9.06
N LEU A 144 0.57 15.07 -10.12
CA LEU A 144 -0.10 15.91 -11.12
C LEU A 144 -1.32 16.66 -10.54
N GLY A 145 -2.04 16.05 -9.60
CA GLY A 145 -3.21 16.62 -8.92
C GLY A 145 -2.89 17.44 -7.66
N ALA A 146 -1.62 17.65 -7.33
CA ALA A 146 -1.20 18.14 -6.02
C ALA A 146 -1.79 19.51 -5.65
N SER A 147 -1.97 20.39 -6.63
CA SER A 147 -2.58 21.72 -6.45
C SER A 147 -3.99 21.69 -5.85
N GLY A 148 -4.79 20.67 -6.19
CA GLY A 148 -6.13 20.49 -5.61
C GLY A 148 -6.12 19.83 -4.22
N LEU A 149 -5.10 19.02 -3.92
CA LEU A 149 -5.02 18.25 -2.68
C LEU A 149 -4.31 18.99 -1.54
N SER A 150 -3.50 20.01 -1.84
CA SER A 150 -2.73 20.83 -0.89
C SER A 150 -3.52 21.23 0.36
N ASN A 151 -4.73 21.75 0.15
CA ASN A 151 -5.52 22.38 1.20
C ASN A 151 -6.24 21.38 2.11
N ILE A 152 -6.21 20.09 1.74
CA ILE A 152 -6.97 19.03 2.42
C ILE A 152 -6.07 18.24 3.38
N LEU A 153 -4.76 18.17 3.12
CA LEU A 153 -3.83 17.41 3.95
C LEU A 153 -3.25 18.27 5.08
N SER A 154 -4.00 18.40 6.16
CA SER A 154 -3.46 18.91 7.42
C SER A 154 -2.51 17.89 8.08
N THR A 155 -1.68 18.35 9.02
CA THR A 155 -0.81 17.46 9.81
C THR A 155 -1.61 16.35 10.50
N ASN A 156 -2.81 16.66 11.00
CA ASN A 156 -3.67 15.68 11.65
C ASN A 156 -4.15 14.61 10.67
N VAL A 157 -4.61 15.01 9.48
CA VAL A 157 -5.03 14.08 8.41
C VAL A 157 -3.88 13.13 8.06
N ILE A 158 -2.67 13.65 7.88
CA ILE A 158 -1.47 12.85 7.57
C ILE A 158 -1.16 11.86 8.69
N THR A 159 -1.27 12.27 9.95
CA THR A 159 -1.05 11.40 11.11
C THR A 159 -2.05 10.25 11.12
N TYR A 160 -3.34 10.52 10.92
CA TYR A 160 -4.36 9.46 10.91
C TYR A 160 -4.28 8.57 9.68
N MET A 161 -3.94 9.11 8.50
CA MET A 161 -3.60 8.30 7.33
C MET A 161 -2.42 7.38 7.61
N THR A 162 -1.38 7.88 8.31
CA THR A 162 -0.23 7.07 8.70
C THR A 162 -0.66 5.94 9.64
N CYS A 163 -1.49 6.23 10.64
CA CYS A 163 -1.94 5.23 11.60
C CYS A 163 -2.75 4.11 10.91
N VAL A 164 -3.72 4.51 10.08
CA VAL A 164 -4.54 3.57 9.30
C VAL A 164 -3.66 2.73 8.37
N GLY A 165 -2.75 3.38 7.63
CA GLY A 165 -1.88 2.67 6.69
C GLY A 165 -0.92 1.72 7.38
N SER A 166 -0.41 2.10 8.54
CA SER A 166 0.45 1.25 9.35
C SER A 166 -0.30 0.05 9.93
N LEU A 167 -1.60 0.15 10.22
CA LEU A 167 -2.43 -1.03 10.56
C LEU A 167 -2.57 -2.00 9.38
N LEU A 168 -2.76 -1.49 8.16
CA LEU A 168 -2.80 -2.32 6.95
C LEU A 168 -1.45 -3.03 6.72
N ILE A 169 -0.33 -2.31 6.90
CA ILE A 169 1.02 -2.88 6.81
C ILE A 169 1.22 -3.97 7.88
N MET A 170 0.75 -3.74 9.11
CA MET A 170 0.79 -4.74 10.18
C MET A 170 0.01 -6.00 9.79
N ALA A 171 -1.21 -5.86 9.28
CA ALA A 171 -2.01 -6.99 8.80
C ALA A 171 -1.30 -7.78 7.69
N MET A 172 -0.63 -7.08 6.77
CA MET A 172 0.18 -7.71 5.73
C MET A 172 1.38 -8.48 6.31
N GLY A 173 2.06 -7.92 7.32
CA GLY A 173 3.13 -8.61 8.05
C GLY A 173 2.65 -9.92 8.70
N LEU A 174 1.46 -9.91 9.30
CA LEU A 174 0.83 -11.12 9.88
C LEU A 174 0.47 -12.16 8.81
N ASN A 175 -0.02 -11.73 7.64
CA ASN A 175 -0.27 -12.62 6.51
C ASN A 175 1.02 -13.23 5.97
N MET A 176 2.12 -12.48 5.96
CA MET A 176 3.43 -12.98 5.54
C MET A 176 4.00 -14.02 6.50
N LEU A 177 3.72 -13.89 7.81
CA LEU A 177 3.99 -14.92 8.82
C LEU A 177 3.05 -16.13 8.71
N LYS A 178 2.03 -16.08 7.84
CA LYS A 178 0.98 -17.10 7.67
C LYS A 178 0.20 -17.37 8.97
N VAL A 179 0.11 -16.36 9.85
CA VAL A 179 -0.66 -16.44 11.10
C VAL A 179 -2.14 -16.15 10.83
N CYS A 180 -2.41 -15.24 9.89
CA CYS A 180 -3.76 -14.84 9.48
C CYS A 180 -3.87 -14.85 7.94
N ASP A 181 -5.10 -14.79 7.44
CA ASP A 181 -5.41 -14.61 6.01
C ASP A 181 -6.40 -13.45 5.84
N ILE A 182 -5.89 -12.23 5.98
CA ILE A 182 -6.66 -10.98 5.93
C ILE A 182 -6.62 -10.44 4.50
N LYS A 183 -7.78 -10.10 3.91
CA LYS A 183 -7.84 -9.37 2.63
C LYS A 183 -7.45 -7.90 2.79
N VAL A 184 -6.15 -7.63 3.00
CA VAL A 184 -5.63 -6.28 3.28
C VAL A 184 -5.99 -5.28 2.18
N ALA A 185 -6.09 -5.73 0.93
CA ALA A 185 -6.52 -4.90 -0.19
C ALA A 185 -7.94 -4.33 -0.01
N ASN A 186 -8.87 -5.08 0.59
CA ASN A 186 -10.22 -4.58 0.90
C ASN A 186 -10.22 -3.53 2.01
N MET A 187 -9.14 -3.41 2.78
CA MET A 187 -9.00 -2.37 3.79
C MET A 187 -8.46 -1.06 3.20
N LEU A 188 -7.96 -1.06 1.96
CA LEU A 188 -7.32 0.09 1.33
C LEU A 188 -8.18 1.37 1.31
N PRO A 189 -9.52 1.33 1.14
CA PRO A 189 -10.35 2.52 1.21
C PRO A 189 -10.29 3.25 2.56
N ALA A 190 -9.93 2.55 3.64
CA ALA A 190 -9.75 3.16 4.96
C ALA A 190 -8.73 4.30 4.94
N MET A 191 -7.73 4.23 4.06
CA MET A 191 -6.70 5.28 3.91
C MET A 191 -7.25 6.63 3.49
N PHE A 192 -8.38 6.66 2.79
CA PHE A 192 -9.00 7.89 2.30
C PHE A 192 -10.00 8.47 3.29
N ILE A 193 -10.45 7.71 4.30
CA ILE A 193 -11.41 8.20 5.28
C ILE A 193 -10.87 9.37 6.14
N PRO A 194 -9.61 9.37 6.61
CA PRO A 194 -9.05 10.52 7.30
C PRO A 194 -9.07 11.81 6.47
N ILE A 195 -8.89 11.70 5.14
CA ILE A 195 -8.98 12.84 4.21
C ILE A 195 -10.41 13.41 4.23
N ILE A 196 -11.41 12.53 4.13
CA ILE A 196 -12.83 12.92 4.16
C ILE A 196 -13.17 13.59 5.49
N MET A 197 -12.74 13.01 6.61
CA MET A 197 -12.96 13.60 7.93
C MET A 197 -12.28 14.97 8.09
N GLY A 198 -11.09 15.15 7.52
CA GLY A 198 -10.42 16.45 7.46
C GLY A 198 -11.21 17.50 6.68
N ILE A 199 -11.83 17.12 5.55
CA ILE A 199 -12.71 18.02 4.77
C ILE A 199 -13.93 18.47 5.61
N PHE A 200 -14.50 17.58 6.42
CA PHE A 200 -15.60 17.91 7.34
C PHE A 200 -15.14 18.58 8.64
N ASN A 201 -13.84 18.86 8.78
CA ASN A 201 -13.25 19.51 9.94
C ASN A 201 -13.50 18.75 11.26
N ILE A 202 -13.60 17.42 11.17
CA ILE A 202 -13.77 16.49 12.30
C ILE A 202 -12.42 16.21 13.00
N ILE A 203 -11.31 16.31 12.25
CA ILE A 203 -9.92 16.13 12.72
C ILE A 203 -9.00 17.22 12.18
#